data_AF-A0A5C4U5K7-F1
#
_entry.id   AF-A0A5C4U5K7-F1
#
_cell.length_a   1.000
_cell.length_b   1.000
_cell.length_c   1.000
_cell.angle_alpha   90.00
_cell.angle_beta   90.00
_cell.angle_gamma   90.00
#
_symmetry.space_group_name_H-M   'P 1'
#
loop_
_entity.id
_entity.type
_entity.pdbx_description
1 polymer ?
#
loop_
_entity_poly.entity_id
_entity_poly.type
_entity_poly.pdbx_seq_one_letter_code
_entity_poly.pdbx_strand_id
1 'polypeptide(L)'
;MTTALSPSSTTHLLIPALQWRREDTPRARRVAAVALSTELNAVITLASVAQSATELGCMGLSIRQAWEESADNLLALAGSPDNVELRVRPGPDSYHLFVRGTRATSWLAHPRTFHFLHRTVRSRVGFDPVFHLPALDSEYVEVSTTRRTRETFTHSAVYRNGFPVPAHLGHTRSNAFLLAA
;
A
#
# COMPACT_ATOMS: atom_id res chain seq x y z
N MET A 1 26.78 9.85 32.72
CA MET A 1 26.97 8.72 31.78
C MET A 1 25.61 8.42 31.17
N THR A 2 25.39 8.89 29.95
CA THR A 2 24.11 8.77 29.25
C THR A 2 24.14 7.46 28.47
N THR A 3 23.36 6.47 28.91
CA THR A 3 23.22 5.21 28.21
C THR A 3 22.46 5.47 26.91
N ALA A 4 23.18 5.48 25.78
CA ALA A 4 22.59 5.50 24.46
C ALA A 4 21.80 4.19 24.28
N LEU A 5 20.50 4.31 24.01
CA LEU A 5 19.67 3.19 23.57
C LEU A 5 20.18 2.72 22.20
N SER A 6 20.69 1.49 22.14
CA SER A 6 21.08 0.82 20.90
C SER A 6 19.88 0.68 19.95
N PRO A 7 20.02 0.99 18.65
CA PRO A 7 19.01 0.68 17.64
C PRO A 7 19.13 -0.79 17.23
N SER A 8 18.65 -1.71 18.06
CA SER A 8 18.72 -3.15 17.78
C SER A 8 17.53 -3.90 18.35
N SER A 9 16.35 -3.60 17.82
CA SER A 9 15.17 -4.47 17.92
C SER A 9 14.23 -4.11 16.77
N THR A 10 14.69 -4.33 15.54
CA THR A 10 13.76 -4.47 14.42
C THR A 10 13.10 -5.83 14.63
N THR A 11 12.07 -5.86 15.47
CA THR A 11 11.17 -7.01 15.59
C THR A 11 10.83 -7.45 14.17
N HIS A 12 11.03 -8.73 13.88
CA HIS A 12 10.75 -9.32 12.58
C HIS A 12 9.22 -9.28 12.35
N LEU A 13 8.72 -8.13 11.91
CA LEU A 13 7.29 -7.90 11.66
C LEU A 13 6.96 -8.30 10.23
N LEU A 14 5.85 -9.01 10.06
CA LEU A 14 5.24 -9.21 8.76
C LEU A 14 4.67 -7.89 8.27
N ILE A 15 5.01 -7.48 7.05
CA ILE A 15 4.53 -6.26 6.40
C ILE A 15 4.01 -6.63 5.01
N PRO A 16 2.81 -6.16 4.61
CA PRO A 16 2.32 -6.39 3.27
C PRO A 16 2.99 -5.41 2.30
N ALA A 17 3.33 -5.87 1.11
CA ALA A 17 3.94 -5.05 0.06
C ALA A 17 3.14 -5.20 -1.24
N LEU A 18 2.88 -4.08 -1.93
CA LEU A 18 2.26 -4.12 -3.25
C LEU A 18 3.24 -4.68 -4.29
N GLN A 19 2.73 -5.53 -5.18
CA GLN A 19 3.46 -6.11 -6.31
C GLN A 19 2.59 -6.11 -7.57
N TRP A 20 3.15 -5.73 -8.73
CA TRP A 20 2.50 -5.92 -10.02
C TRP A 20 2.53 -7.39 -10.43
N ARG A 21 1.41 -7.91 -10.94
CA ARG A 21 1.27 -9.30 -11.41
C ARG A 21 2.11 -9.59 -12.66
N ARG A 22 2.59 -8.56 -13.36
CA ARG A 22 3.20 -8.66 -14.70
C ARG A 22 4.72 -8.80 -14.74
N GLU A 23 5.41 -8.84 -13.61
CA GLU A 23 6.81 -9.24 -13.62
C GLU A 23 6.87 -10.76 -13.55
N ASP A 24 7.42 -11.36 -14.60
CA ASP A 24 7.75 -12.78 -14.73
C ASP A 24 8.74 -13.15 -13.61
N THR A 25 8.25 -13.30 -12.38
CA THR A 25 9.05 -13.88 -11.30
C THR A 25 9.36 -15.31 -11.72
N PRO A 26 10.65 -15.66 -11.91
CA PRO A 26 11.03 -17.01 -12.24
C PRO A 26 10.35 -17.98 -11.27
N ARG A 27 9.86 -19.11 -11.79
CA ARG A 27 9.12 -20.18 -11.08
C ARG A 27 9.78 -20.68 -9.77
N ALA A 28 11.00 -20.25 -9.47
CA ALA A 28 11.90 -20.74 -8.44
C ALA A 28 11.46 -20.47 -6.98
N ARG A 29 10.49 -19.60 -6.72
CA ARG A 29 9.86 -19.48 -5.39
C ARG A 29 8.49 -18.83 -5.51
N ARG A 30 7.41 -19.61 -5.34
CA ARG A 30 6.05 -19.04 -5.30
C ARG A 30 5.89 -18.23 -4.03
N VAL A 31 6.01 -16.91 -4.17
CA VAL A 31 5.76 -15.94 -3.11
C VAL A 31 4.29 -16.03 -2.67
N ALA A 32 4.05 -15.98 -1.37
CA ALA A 32 2.73 -15.88 -0.79
C ALA A 32 2.13 -14.52 -1.11
N ALA A 33 1.02 -14.53 -1.84
CA ALA A 33 0.39 -13.32 -2.35
C ALA A 33 -1.14 -13.39 -2.22
N VAL A 34 -1.74 -12.25 -1.91
CA VAL A 34 -3.19 -12.02 -1.95
C VAL A 34 -3.50 -11.15 -3.16
N ALA A 35 -4.39 -11.60 -4.04
CA ALA A 35 -4.80 -10.79 -5.18
C ALA A 35 -5.62 -9.58 -4.70
N LEU A 36 -5.21 -8.38 -5.09
CA LEU A 36 -5.91 -7.13 -4.78
C LEU A 36 -6.72 -6.63 -5.98
N SER A 37 -6.20 -6.83 -7.18
CA SER A 37 -6.87 -6.53 -8.45
C SER A 37 -6.36 -7.45 -9.57
N THR A 38 -6.75 -7.16 -10.81
CA THR A 38 -6.28 -7.89 -12.01
C THR A 38 -4.77 -7.81 -12.18
N GLU A 39 -4.14 -6.72 -11.73
CA GLU A 39 -2.72 -6.47 -11.96
C GLU A 39 -1.92 -6.24 -10.67
N LEU A 40 -2.56 -6.18 -9.50
CA LEU A 40 -1.88 -5.96 -8.22
C LEU A 40 -2.13 -7.10 -7.23
N ASN A 41 -1.06 -7.46 -6.52
CA ASN A 41 -1.09 -8.38 -5.39
C ASN A 41 -0.50 -7.70 -4.14
N ALA A 42 -0.92 -8.16 -2.96
CA ALA A 42 -0.20 -7.95 -1.71
C ALA A 42 0.69 -9.16 -1.46
N VAL A 43 2.00 -8.95 -1.40
CA VAL A 43 3.00 -9.94 -0.97
C VAL A 43 3.27 -9.76 0.52
N ILE A 44 3.44 -10.87 1.24
CA ILE A 44 3.86 -10.82 2.64
C ILE A 44 5.38 -10.80 2.72
N THR A 45 5.93 -9.79 3.41
CA THR A 45 7.38 -9.65 3.62
C THR A 45 7.73 -9.74 5.09
N LEU A 46 8.88 -10.32 5.40
CA LEU A 46 9.49 -10.34 6.71
C LEU A 46 10.89 -9.75 6.56
N ALA A 47 11.20 -8.66 7.27
CA ALA A 47 12.46 -7.92 7.09
C ALA A 47 12.77 -7.61 5.61
N SER A 48 11.74 -7.17 4.87
CA SER A 48 11.79 -6.90 3.41
C SER A 48 12.01 -8.11 2.49
N VAL A 49 12.03 -9.33 3.01
CA VAL A 49 12.13 -10.56 2.21
C VAL A 49 10.74 -11.14 1.99
N ALA A 50 10.37 -11.35 0.73
CA ALA A 50 9.10 -11.97 0.35
C ALA A 50 9.01 -13.41 0.84
N GLN A 51 7.94 -13.72 1.58
CA GLN A 51 7.72 -15.03 2.16
C GLN A 51 6.97 -15.93 1.18
N SER A 52 7.29 -17.22 1.19
CA SER A 52 6.53 -18.27 0.49
C SER A 52 5.43 -18.84 1.40
N ALA A 53 4.48 -19.57 0.81
CA ALA A 53 3.44 -20.25 1.60
C ALA A 53 4.03 -21.26 2.60
N THR A 54 5.11 -21.94 2.23
CA THR A 54 5.82 -22.89 3.11
C THR A 54 6.43 -22.19 4.31
N GLU A 55 7.08 -21.05 4.12
CA GLU A 55 7.71 -20.29 5.22
C GLU A 55 6.68 -19.75 6.19
N LEU A 56 5.55 -19.22 5.68
CA LEU A 56 4.42 -18.84 6.53
C LEU A 56 3.85 -20.05 7.29
N GLY A 57 3.76 -21.20 6.62
CA GLY A 57 3.34 -22.45 7.24
C GLY A 57 4.25 -22.90 8.38
N CYS A 58 5.57 -22.72 8.26
CA CYS A 58 6.53 -22.98 9.35
C CYS A 58 6.35 -22.03 10.54
N MET A 59 5.76 -20.85 10.32
CA MET A 59 5.34 -19.92 11.38
C MET A 59 3.95 -20.24 11.95
N GLY A 60 3.27 -21.28 11.45
CA GLY A 60 1.91 -21.62 11.84
C GLY A 60 0.83 -20.71 11.24
N LEU A 61 1.17 -19.97 10.18
CA LEU A 61 0.28 -18.98 9.56
C LEU A 61 -0.18 -19.41 8.17
N SER A 62 -1.47 -19.28 7.89
CA SER A 62 -1.97 -19.22 6.52
C SER A 62 -1.63 -17.88 5.86
N ILE A 63 -1.66 -17.82 4.52
CA ILE A 63 -1.45 -16.56 3.77
C ILE A 63 -2.41 -15.47 4.25
N ARG A 64 -3.68 -15.82 4.51
CA ARG A 64 -4.67 -14.85 4.97
C ARG A 64 -4.39 -14.35 6.39
N GLN A 65 -4.02 -15.24 7.32
CA GLN A 65 -3.64 -14.83 8.67
C GLN A 65 -2.41 -13.94 8.64
N ALA A 66 -1.39 -14.29 7.85
CA ALA A 66 -0.21 -13.46 7.68
C ALA A 66 -0.54 -12.07 7.09
N TRP A 67 -1.52 -11.99 6.17
CA TRP A 67 -2.00 -10.72 5.64
C TRP A 67 -2.71 -9.86 6.70
N GLU A 68 -3.59 -10.46 7.51
CA GLU A 68 -4.25 -9.75 8.63
C GLU A 68 -3.24 -9.33 9.70
N GLU A 69 -2.33 -10.21 10.11
CA GLU A 69 -1.27 -9.91 11.08
C GLU A 69 -0.35 -8.79 10.57
N SER A 70 -0.06 -8.78 9.27
CA SER A 70 0.72 -7.70 8.68
C SER A 70 0.01 -6.34 8.74
N ALA A 71 -1.33 -6.33 8.68
CA ALA A 71 -2.11 -5.12 8.88
C ALA A 71 -2.12 -4.68 10.35
N ASP A 72 -2.26 -5.64 11.28
CA ASP A 72 -2.19 -5.36 12.71
C ASP A 72 -0.81 -4.82 13.10
N ASN A 73 0.28 -5.36 12.54
CA ASN A 73 1.64 -4.85 12.72
C ASN A 73 1.77 -3.40 12.24
N LEU A 74 1.24 -3.07 11.06
CA LEU A 74 1.24 -1.69 10.56
C LEU A 74 0.42 -0.75 11.46
N LEU A 75 -0.76 -1.17 11.90
CA LEU A 75 -1.61 -0.38 12.79
C LEU A 75 -1.00 -0.22 14.19
N ALA A 76 -0.30 -1.23 14.69
CA ALA A 76 0.43 -1.18 15.96
C ALA A 76 1.66 -0.27 15.86
N LEU A 77 2.39 -0.32 14.73
CA LEU A 77 3.49 0.61 14.43
C LEU A 77 3.00 2.06 14.36
N ALA A 78 1.77 2.27 13.88
CA ALA A 78 1.11 3.56 14.04
C ALA A 78 0.76 3.84 15.50
N GLY A 79 0.07 2.94 16.21
CA GLY A 79 -0.35 3.12 17.60
C GLY A 79 -1.40 4.23 17.84
N SER A 80 -1.36 5.34 17.08
CA SER A 80 -2.31 6.46 17.06
C SER A 80 -2.21 7.21 15.71
N PRO A 81 -3.27 7.88 15.22
CA PRO A 81 -3.18 8.78 14.06
C PRO A 81 -2.10 9.86 14.16
N ASP A 82 -1.75 10.27 15.38
CA ASP A 82 -0.71 11.29 15.64
C ASP A 82 0.71 10.73 15.54
N ASN A 83 0.86 9.43 15.80
CA ASN A 83 2.13 8.72 15.78
C ASN A 83 2.52 8.27 14.37
N VAL A 84 1.57 8.28 13.43
CA VAL A 84 1.93 8.24 12.02
C VAL A 84 2.49 9.59 11.64
N GLU A 85 3.82 9.65 11.60
CA GLU A 85 4.55 10.80 11.10
C GLU A 85 4.34 10.90 9.58
N LEU A 86 3.16 11.42 9.21
CA LEU A 86 2.86 11.76 7.83
C LEU A 86 3.53 13.07 7.51
N ARG A 87 4.61 12.99 6.74
CA ARG A 87 5.19 14.17 6.10
C ARG A 87 4.44 14.37 4.81
N VAL A 88 3.74 15.50 4.73
CA VAL A 88 2.98 15.92 3.56
C VAL A 88 3.77 17.07 2.95
N ARG A 89 4.45 16.81 1.83
CA ARG A 89 5.22 17.85 1.11
C ARG A 89 4.44 18.30 -0.12
N PRO A 90 4.35 19.61 -0.42
CA PRO A 90 3.76 20.06 -1.67
C PRO A 90 4.60 19.55 -2.85
N GLY A 91 3.90 19.00 -3.85
CA GLY A 91 4.40 18.69 -5.18
C GLY A 91 3.70 19.58 -6.23
N PRO A 92 4.03 19.43 -7.53
CA PRO A 92 3.36 20.15 -8.61
C PRO A 92 1.86 19.76 -8.69
N ASP A 93 1.04 20.51 -7.95
CA ASP A 93 -0.41 20.34 -7.74
C ASP A 93 -0.83 19.04 -7.03
N SER A 94 0.05 18.50 -6.20
CA SER A 94 -0.19 17.31 -5.41
C SER A 94 0.57 17.39 -4.09
N TYR A 95 0.48 16.32 -3.30
CA TYR A 95 1.18 16.16 -2.05
C TYR A 95 1.93 14.84 -2.05
N HIS A 96 3.17 14.83 -1.55
CA HIS A 96 3.91 13.60 -1.32
C HIS A 96 3.71 13.14 0.12
N LEU A 97 3.26 11.90 0.28
CA LEU A 97 2.96 11.25 1.55
C LEU A 97 4.07 10.27 1.92
N PHE A 98 4.71 10.52 3.05
CA PHE A 98 5.68 9.61 3.66
C PHE A 98 5.08 9.01 4.93
N VAL A 99 5.41 7.76 5.24
CA VAL A 99 5.03 7.12 6.50
C VAL A 99 6.31 6.66 7.20
N ARG A 100 6.54 7.07 8.45
CA ARG A 100 7.72 6.64 9.20
C ARG A 100 7.62 5.16 9.57
N GLY A 101 8.76 4.46 9.48
CA GLY A 101 8.91 3.06 9.94
C GLY A 101 8.51 1.99 8.91
N THR A 102 7.91 2.36 7.78
CA THR A 102 7.60 1.43 6.68
C THR A 102 7.37 2.17 5.38
N ARG A 103 7.28 1.46 4.25
CA ARG A 103 6.92 2.08 2.96
C ARG A 103 5.47 2.53 2.99
N ALA A 104 5.19 3.73 2.47
CA ALA A 104 3.81 4.23 2.35
C ALA A 104 2.94 3.30 1.48
N THR A 105 3.53 2.59 0.51
CA THR A 105 2.86 1.61 -0.35
C THR A 105 2.36 0.38 0.41
N SER A 106 3.01 -0.01 1.52
CA SER A 106 2.55 -1.10 2.39
C SER A 106 1.20 -0.82 3.05
N TRP A 107 0.93 0.45 3.36
CA TRP A 107 -0.37 0.88 3.89
C TRP A 107 -1.50 0.77 2.87
N LEU A 108 -1.16 0.68 1.58
CA LEU A 108 -2.10 0.50 0.48
C LEU A 108 -2.28 -0.98 0.11
N ALA A 109 -1.65 -1.92 0.82
CA ALA A 109 -1.75 -3.34 0.52
C ALA A 109 -2.84 -4.05 1.33
N HIS A 110 -3.53 -3.35 2.23
CA HIS A 110 -4.60 -3.91 3.06
C HIS A 110 -5.75 -2.89 3.27
N PRO A 111 -7.04 -3.29 3.17
CA PRO A 111 -8.17 -2.37 3.33
C PRO A 111 -8.19 -1.62 4.67
N ARG A 112 -7.87 -2.30 5.77
CA ARG A 112 -7.85 -1.73 7.13
C ARG A 112 -6.79 -0.62 7.29
N THR A 113 -5.56 -0.86 6.86
CA THR A 113 -4.47 0.13 6.94
C THR A 113 -4.70 1.29 5.98
N PHE A 114 -5.24 1.01 4.78
CA PHE A 114 -5.65 2.06 3.87
C PHE A 114 -6.73 2.96 4.47
N HIS A 115 -7.78 2.39 5.06
CA HIS A 115 -8.85 3.18 5.66
C HIS A 115 -8.32 4.12 6.75
N PHE A 116 -7.41 3.62 7.58
CA PHE A 116 -6.70 4.42 8.57
C PHE A 116 -5.90 5.57 7.92
N LEU A 117 -5.09 5.26 6.89
CA LEU A 117 -4.27 6.25 6.18
C LEU A 117 -5.15 7.30 5.50
N HIS A 118 -6.21 6.88 4.81
CA HIS A 118 -7.17 7.75 4.14
C HIS A 118 -7.81 8.75 5.09
N ARG A 119 -8.34 8.28 6.22
CA ARG A 119 -8.94 9.17 7.23
C ARG A 119 -7.94 10.18 7.78
N THR A 120 -6.71 9.74 8.04
CA THR A 120 -5.65 10.59 8.60
C THR A 120 -5.16 11.64 7.61
N VAL A 121 -5.02 11.27 6.32
CA VAL A 121 -4.65 12.22 5.27
C VAL A 121 -5.79 13.23 5.05
N ARG A 122 -7.03 12.75 4.92
CA ARG A 122 -8.21 13.60 4.75
C ARG A 122 -8.35 14.64 5.84
N SER A 123 -8.12 14.28 7.11
CA SER A 123 -8.20 15.24 8.22
C SER A 123 -7.09 16.30 8.17
N ARG A 124 -5.94 16.01 7.55
CA ARG A 124 -4.82 16.97 7.42
C ARG A 124 -4.94 17.88 6.20
N VAL A 125 -5.46 17.35 5.09
CA VAL A 125 -5.53 18.10 3.81
C VAL A 125 -6.89 18.76 3.58
N GLY A 126 -7.94 18.34 4.28
CA GLY A 126 -9.27 18.96 4.23
C GLY A 126 -10.13 18.58 3.03
N PHE A 127 -9.68 17.66 2.18
CA PHE A 127 -10.39 17.14 1.01
C PHE A 127 -10.29 15.62 0.93
N ASP A 128 -11.09 15.01 0.05
CA ASP A 128 -11.06 13.56 -0.16
C ASP A 128 -9.82 13.16 -1.01
N PRO A 129 -8.84 12.44 -0.45
CA PRO A 129 -7.56 12.22 -1.09
C PRO A 129 -7.62 11.11 -2.15
N VAL A 130 -7.08 11.39 -3.34
CA VAL A 130 -6.78 10.38 -4.35
C VAL A 130 -5.31 9.98 -4.22
N PHE A 131 -5.05 8.71 -3.93
CA PHE A 131 -3.71 8.16 -3.80
C PHE A 131 -3.21 7.66 -5.16
N HIS A 132 -1.99 8.05 -5.51
CA HIS A 132 -1.28 7.69 -6.73
C HIS A 132 0.07 7.07 -6.35
N LEU A 133 0.39 5.94 -6.96
CA LEU A 133 1.66 5.24 -6.79
C LEU A 133 2.58 5.60 -7.96
N PRO A 134 3.67 6.35 -7.76
CA PRO A 134 4.63 6.62 -8.84
C PRO A 134 5.37 5.34 -9.26
N ALA A 135 5.77 4.54 -8.27
CA ALA A 135 6.38 3.23 -8.37
C ALA A 135 6.13 2.44 -7.05
N LEU A 136 6.25 1.11 -7.07
CA LEU A 136 5.98 0.27 -5.89
C LEU A 136 7.07 0.36 -4.81
N ASP A 137 8.30 0.64 -5.22
CA ASP A 137 9.48 0.85 -4.40
C ASP A 137 9.66 2.32 -3.97
N SER A 138 8.79 3.22 -4.44
CA SER A 138 8.78 4.62 -4.05
C SER A 138 8.65 4.76 -2.53
N GLU A 139 9.49 5.63 -1.96
CA GLU A 139 9.44 5.98 -0.53
C GLU A 139 8.20 6.79 -0.16
N TYR A 140 7.51 7.35 -1.17
CA TYR A 140 6.30 8.14 -1.00
C TYR A 140 5.16 7.68 -1.89
N VAL A 141 3.95 8.04 -1.48
CA VAL A 141 2.73 7.97 -2.27
C VAL A 141 2.31 9.40 -2.62
N GLU A 142 1.92 9.65 -3.86
CA GLU A 142 1.40 10.95 -4.26
C GLU A 142 -0.10 11.04 -3.91
N VAL A 143 -0.54 12.18 -3.42
CA VAL A 143 -1.91 12.46 -2.96
C VAL A 143 -2.42 13.71 -3.65
N SER A 144 -3.62 13.67 -4.22
CA SER A 144 -4.21 14.84 -4.90
C SER A 144 -5.71 14.95 -4.66
N THR A 145 -6.29 16.12 -4.99
CA THR A 145 -7.73 16.41 -4.91
C THR A 145 -8.49 15.95 -6.15
N THR A 146 -7.82 15.90 -7.29
CA THR A 146 -8.43 15.63 -8.59
C THR A 146 -7.93 14.31 -9.12
N ARG A 147 -8.80 13.58 -9.80
CA ARG A 147 -8.42 12.36 -10.49
C ARG A 147 -7.56 12.74 -11.70
N ARG A 148 -6.26 12.94 -11.48
CA ARG A 148 -5.34 13.28 -12.57
C ARG A 148 -5.22 12.10 -13.52
N THR A 149 -5.70 12.29 -14.74
CA THR A 149 -5.28 11.54 -15.92
C THR A 149 -3.87 11.98 -16.31
N ARG A 150 -2.88 11.73 -15.44
CA ARG A 150 -1.50 11.87 -15.90
C ARG A 150 -1.09 10.55 -16.51
N GLU A 151 -1.03 10.56 -17.84
CA GLU A 151 -0.43 9.56 -18.74
C GLU A 151 1.05 9.23 -18.42
N THR A 152 1.59 9.70 -17.30
CA THR A 152 3.03 9.75 -17.03
C THR A 152 3.53 8.62 -16.13
N PHE A 153 2.65 7.89 -15.44
CA PHE A 153 3.05 6.74 -14.62
C PHE A 153 2.51 5.46 -15.23
N THR A 154 3.39 4.74 -15.94
CA THR A 154 3.16 3.41 -16.53
C THR A 154 2.61 2.40 -15.51
N HIS A 155 2.79 2.67 -14.22
CA HIS A 155 2.41 1.80 -13.10
C HIS A 155 1.78 2.59 -11.95
N SER A 156 0.68 3.28 -12.22
CA SER A 156 -0.11 3.95 -11.18
C SER A 156 -1.33 3.13 -10.78
N ALA A 157 -1.69 3.19 -9.50
CA ALA A 157 -2.95 2.63 -8.99
C ALA A 157 -3.70 3.69 -8.17
N VAL A 158 -5.02 3.62 -8.22
CA VAL A 158 -5.96 4.44 -7.46
C VAL A 158 -6.77 3.51 -6.55
N TYR A 159 -7.00 3.93 -5.31
CA TYR A 159 -7.82 3.16 -4.39
C TYR A 159 -9.33 3.31 -4.69
N ARG A 160 -10.03 2.18 -4.84
CA ARG A 160 -11.48 2.11 -5.05
C ARG A 160 -12.07 0.94 -4.29
N ASN A 161 -13.22 1.15 -3.65
CA ASN A 161 -13.93 0.10 -2.90
C ASN A 161 -13.05 -0.66 -1.89
N GLY A 162 -12.06 0.03 -1.30
CA GLY A 162 -11.13 -0.57 -0.32
C GLY A 162 -9.95 -1.35 -0.91
N PHE A 163 -9.71 -1.30 -2.23
CA PHE A 163 -8.57 -1.96 -2.87
C PHE A 163 -7.84 -1.04 -3.87
N PRO A 164 -6.52 -1.22 -4.08
CA PRO A 164 -5.79 -0.52 -5.13
C PRO A 164 -6.15 -1.11 -6.50
N VAL A 165 -6.60 -0.26 -7.41
CA VAL A 165 -6.97 -0.60 -8.78
C VAL A 165 -6.03 0.14 -9.74
N PRO A 166 -5.50 -0.52 -10.78
CA PRO A 166 -4.66 0.16 -11.76
C PRO A 166 -5.36 1.38 -12.37
N ALA A 167 -4.65 2.51 -12.47
CA ALA A 167 -5.25 3.78 -12.85
C ALA A 167 -5.81 3.77 -14.28
N HIS A 168 -5.17 3.05 -15.21
CA HIS A 168 -5.65 2.87 -16.59
C HIS A 168 -6.94 2.07 -16.68
N LEU A 169 -7.18 1.12 -15.76
CA LEU A 169 -8.46 0.41 -15.66
C LEU A 169 -9.56 1.27 -15.02
N GLY A 170 -9.18 2.38 -14.41
CA GLY A 170 -10.07 3.39 -13.86
C GLY A 170 -10.85 4.18 -14.93
N HIS A 171 -10.51 4.01 -16.21
CA HIS A 171 -11.28 4.46 -17.38
C HIS A 171 -12.17 3.34 -17.90
N THR A 172 -13.03 2.78 -17.05
CA THR A 172 -14.28 2.26 -17.60
C THR A 172 -14.98 3.47 -18.19
N ARG A 173 -14.98 3.56 -19.53
CA ARG A 173 -15.79 4.51 -20.27
C ARG A 173 -17.16 4.56 -19.59
N SER A 174 -17.64 5.77 -19.28
CA SER A 174 -19.08 6.03 -19.39
C SER A 174 -19.44 5.76 -20.85
N ASN A 175 -19.54 4.48 -21.22
CA ASN A 175 -20.20 4.10 -22.44
C ASN A 175 -21.68 4.28 -22.14
N ALA A 176 -22.17 5.44 -22.57
CA ALA A 176 -23.48 5.56 -23.14
C ALA A 176 -23.78 4.29 -23.96
N PHE A 177 -24.59 3.40 -23.40
CA PHE A 177 -25.42 2.46 -24.15
C PHE A 177 -26.61 2.04 -23.30
N LEU A 178 -27.79 2.34 -23.86
CA LEU A 178 -29.15 1.86 -23.57
C LEU A 178 -29.90 2.61 -22.45
N LEU A 179 -31.06 3.21 -22.70
CA LEU A 179 -32.11 2.80 -23.63
C LEU A 179 -32.64 3.95 -24.51
N ALA A 180 -32.66 3.68 -25.81
CA ALA A 180 -33.74 4.12 -26.66
C ALA A 180 -35.04 3.44 -26.20
N ALA A 181 -36.07 4.24 -25.99
CA ALA A 181 -37.48 3.90 -26.09
C ALA A 181 -38.21 5.19 -26.46
#